data_AF-A0A3C0G5J6-F1
#
_entry.id   AF-A0A3C0G5J6-F1
#
_cell.length_a   1.000
_cell.length_b   1.000
_cell.length_c   1.000
_cell.angle_alpha   90.00
_cell.angle_beta   90.00
_cell.angle_gamma   90.00
#
_symmetry.space_group_name_H-M   'P 1'
#
loop_
_entity.id
_entity.type
_entity.pdbx_description
1 polymer ?
#
loop_
_entity_poly.entity_id
_entity_poly.type
_entity_poly.pdbx_seq_one_letter_code
_entity_poly.pdbx_strand_id
1 'polypeptide(L)' 'MTETELNNGEIYIYKDQYETMEVIVSFSRTLEGSKAFKIRLNDKPVIISKDFICIENKLRELISKHRLLE' A
#
# COMPACT_ATOMS: atom_id res chain seq x y z
N MET A 1 -18.54 -5.10 -3.85
CA MET A 1 -17.09 -5.30 -3.98
C MET A 1 -16.63 -5.95 -2.70
N THR A 2 -16.17 -7.20 -2.75
CA THR A 2 -15.62 -7.90 -1.59
C THR A 2 -14.29 -7.24 -1.24
N GLU A 3 -14.23 -6.56 -0.10
CA GLU A 3 -12.97 -6.11 0.49
C GLU A 3 -12.03 -7.31 0.54
N THR A 4 -10.90 -7.21 -0.15
CA THR A 4 -9.83 -8.20 -0.02
C THR A 4 -9.27 -7.99 1.39
N GLU A 5 -9.75 -8.78 2.35
CA GLU A 5 -9.25 -8.70 3.72
C GLU A 5 -7.76 -9.05 3.71
N LEU A 6 -6.92 -8.05 3.98
CA LEU A 6 -5.48 -8.25 4.18
C LEU A 6 -5.30 -9.19 5.37
N ASN A 7 -4.81 -10.41 5.12
CA ASN A 7 -4.52 -11.37 6.19
C ASN A 7 -3.15 -11.07 6.81
N ASN A 8 -3.03 -11.36 8.10
CA ASN A 8 -1.81 -11.05 8.83
C ASN A 8 -0.66 -11.95 8.36
N GLY A 9 0.45 -11.34 7.92
CA GLY A 9 1.62 -12.06 7.46
C GLY A 9 1.58 -12.43 5.98
N GLU A 10 0.63 -11.90 5.23
CA GLU A 10 0.62 -12.09 3.78
C GLU A 10 1.78 -11.38 3.10
N ILE A 11 2.32 -12.07 2.11
CA ILE A 11 3.40 -11.61 1.24
C ILE A 11 2.81 -11.45 -0.15
N TYR A 12 2.89 -10.23 -0.68
CA TYR A 12 2.47 -9.86 -2.00
C TYR A 12 3.71 -9.61 -2.85
N ILE A 13 3.92 -10.42 -3.88
CA ILE A 13 5.07 -10.28 -4.79
C ILE A 13 4.57 -9.70 -6.10
N TYR A 14 5.05 -8.50 -6.41
CA TYR A 14 4.89 -7.88 -7.73
C TYR A 14 6.20 -8.05 -8.50
N LYS A 15 6.09 -8.51 -9.74
CA LYS A 15 7.25 -8.68 -10.63
C LYS A 15 6.92 -8.05 -11.97
N ASP A 16 7.75 -7.12 -12.41
CA ASP A 16 7.75 -6.64 -13.78
C ASP A 16 9.07 -6.98 -14.49
N GLN A 17 9.29 -6.41 -15.67
CA GLN A 17 10.46 -6.65 -16.50
C GLN A 17 11.74 -5.95 -16.00
N TYR A 18 11.65 -5.06 -15.01
CA TYR A 18 12.74 -4.24 -14.49
C TYR A 18 13.04 -4.51 -13.02
N GLU A 19 12.04 -4.85 -12.22
CA GLU A 19 12.17 -5.06 -10.78
C GLU A 19 11.22 -6.13 -10.22
N THR A 20 11.58 -6.62 -9.05
CA THR A 20 10.71 -7.45 -8.21
C THR A 20 10.50 -6.69 -6.89
N MET A 21 9.24 -6.42 -6.56
CA MET A 21 8.81 -5.81 -5.32
C MET A 21 8.08 -6.82 -4.46
N GLU A 22 8.62 -7.08 -3.26
CA GLU A 22 7.97 -7.86 -2.22
C GLU A 22 7.36 -6.92 -1.18
N VAL A 23 6.05 -7.02 -0.98
CA VAL A 23 5.32 -6.30 0.06
C VAL A 23 4.86 -7.30 1.12
N ILE A 24 5.31 -7.11 2.35
CA ILE A 24 4.85 -7.90 3.50
C ILE A 24 3.93 -7.02 4.33
N VAL A 25 2.68 -7.44 4.48
CA VAL A 25 1.70 -6.76 5.33
C VAL A 25 1.44 -7.63 6.56
N SER A 26 1.69 -7.05 7.73
CA SER A 26 1.32 -7.64 9.01
C SER A 26 0.48 -6.65 9.79
N PHE A 27 -0.40 -7.14 10.64
CA PHE A 27 -1.14 -6.28 11.56
C PHE A 27 -1.22 -6.91 12.95
N SER A 28 -1.40 -6.07 13.95
CA SER A 28 -1.67 -6.48 15.32
C SER A 28 -2.86 -5.69 15.85
N ARG A 29 -3.62 -6.28 16.78
CA ARG A 29 -4.68 -5.54 17.47
C ARG A 29 -4.06 -4.63 18.51
N THR A 30 -4.49 -3.38 18.55
CA THR A 30 -4.17 -2.43 19.62
C THR A 30 -4.95 -2.79 20.88
N LEU A 31 -4.57 -2.17 22.01
CA LEU A 31 -5.32 -2.29 23.27
C LEU A 31 -6.78 -1.81 23.12
N GLU A 32 -7.03 -0.92 22.17
CA GLU A 32 -8.35 -0.35 21.86
C GLU A 32 -9.14 -1.19 20.83
N GLY A 33 -8.57 -2.31 20.36
CA GLY A 33 -9.23 -3.23 19.43
C GLY A 33 -9.11 -2.86 17.94
N SER A 34 -8.47 -1.74 17.60
CA SER A 34 -8.17 -1.35 16.22
C SER A 34 -7.00 -2.17 15.63
N LYS A 35 -6.89 -2.27 14.30
CA LYS A 35 -5.75 -2.92 13.62
C LYS A 35 -4.62 -1.90 13.42
N ALA A 36 -3.45 -2.17 13.99
CA ALA A 36 -2.21 -1.46 13.67
C ALA A 36 -1.42 -2.25 12.62
N PHE A 37 -1.18 -1.64 11.47
CA PHE A 37 -0.50 -2.28 10.34
C PHE A 37 1.00 -1.99 10.36
N LYS A 38 1.79 -2.99 9.95
CA LYS A 38 3.22 -2.89 9.67
C LYS A 38 3.45 -3.42 8.27
N ILE A 39 3.95 -2.54 7.40
CA ILE A 39 4.22 -2.83 6.00
C ILE A 39 5.73 -2.81 5.79
N ARG A 40 6.24 -3.82 5.09
CA ARG A 40 7.62 -3.83 4.58
C ARG A 40 7.60 -3.93 3.06
N LEU A 41 8.51 -3.21 2.41
CA LEU A 41 8.77 -3.28 0.97
C LEU A 41 10.23 -3.72 0.79
N ASN A 42 10.47 -4.87 0.15
CA ASN A 42 11.79 -5.48 -0.02
C ASN A 42 12.57 -5.50 1.32
N ASP A 43 11.91 -6.04 2.36
CA ASP A 43 12.34 -6.10 3.77
C ASP A 43 12.58 -4.75 4.49
N LYS A 44 12.42 -3.61 3.80
CA LYS A 44 12.53 -2.27 4.40
C LYS A 44 11.19 -1.81 4.97
N PRO A 45 11.14 -1.25 6.19
CA PRO A 45 9.89 -0.76 6.76
C PRO A 45 9.37 0.44 5.95
N VAL A 46 8.07 0.43 5.65
CA VAL A 46 7.39 1.58 5.05
C VAL A 46 6.77 2.42 6.15
N ILE A 47 7.12 3.70 6.19
CA ILE A 47 6.50 4.67 7.08
C ILE A 47 5.40 5.38 6.30
N ILE A 48 4.14 5.12 6.65
CA ILE A 48 3.02 5.90 6.14
C ILE A 48 2.97 7.19 6.94
N SER A 49 3.38 8.30 6.32
CA SER A 49 3.25 9.64 6.91
C SER A 49 1.82 10.17 6.76
N LYS A 50 1.50 11.26 7.49
CA LYS A 50 0.21 11.96 7.33
C LYS A 50 -0.02 12.48 5.91
N ASP A 51 1.07 12.74 5.20
CA ASP A 51 1.06 13.25 3.81
C ASP A 51 1.03 12.10 2.79
N PHE A 52 0.86 10.86 3.23
CA PHE A 52 0.72 9.72 2.32
C PHE A 52 -0.56 9.87 1.50
N ILE A 53 -0.40 9.95 0.18
CA ILE A 53 -1.49 10.01 -0.79
C ILE A 53 -1.50 8.67 -1.53
N CYS A 54 -2.65 7.98 -1.50
CA CYS A 54 -2.86 6.75 -2.27
C CYS A 54 -2.50 6.98 -3.75
N ILE A 55 -1.85 6.01 -4.39
CA ILE A 55 -1.43 6.10 -5.80
C ILE A 55 -2.61 6.44 -6.72
N GLU A 56 -3.80 5.89 -6.48
CA GLU A 56 -4.98 6.22 -7.28
C GLU A 56 -5.34 7.71 -7.18
N ASN A 57 -5.29 8.28 -5.98
CA ASN A 57 -5.52 9.71 -5.75
C ASN A 57 -4.42 10.55 -6.41
N LYS A 58 -3.17 10.10 -6.33
CA LYS A 58 -2.05 10.79 -6.98
C LYS A 58 -2.17 10.73 -8.50
N LEU A 59 -2.61 9.61 -9.05
CA LEU A 59 -2.84 9.42 -10.48
C LEU A 59 -3.95 10.36 -10.97
N ARG A 60 -5.09 10.41 -10.27
CA ARG A 60 -6.19 11.34 -10.58
C ARG A 60 -5.74 12.80 -10.49
N GLU A 61 -4.96 13.17 -9.48
CA GLU A 61 -4.37 14.51 -9.36
C GLU A 61 -3.49 14.84 -10.57
N LEU A 62 -2.63 13.92 -11.00
CA LEU A 62 -1.75 14.10 -12.15
C LEU A 62 -2.51 14.19 -13.47
N ILE A 63 -3.52 13.32 -13.67
CA ILE A 63 -4.42 13.35 -14.82
C ILE A 63 -5.11 14.72 -14.91
N SER A 64 -5.67 15.20 -13.79
CA SER A 64 -6.33 16.50 -13.70
C SER A 64 -5.35 17.66 -13.96
N LYS A 65 -4.18 17.64 -13.31
CA LYS A 65 -3.15 18.69 -13.41
C LYS A 65 -2.59 18.82 -14.82
N HIS A 66 -2.37 17.69 -15.50
CA HIS A 66 -1.75 17.64 -16.82
C HIS A 66 -2.76 17.50 -17.96
N ARG A 67 -4.07 17.49 -17.66
CA ARG A 67 -5.16 17.25 -18.63
C ARG A 67 -4.90 16.02 -19.50
N LEU A 68 -4.35 14.97 -18.89
CA LEU A 68 -4.18 13.70 -19.58
C LEU A 68 -5.59 13.14 -19.81
N LEU A 69 -5.87 12.65 -21.02
CA LEU A 69 -7.13 11.95 -21.28
C LEU A 69 -7.06 10.60 -20.56
N GLU A 70 -8.11 10.29 -19.79
CA GLU A 70 -8.32 8.94 -19.23
C GLU A 70 -8.44 7.87 -20.32
#